data_AF-A0A2W4L3L0-F1
#
_entry.id   AF-A0A2W4L3L0-F1
#
_cell.length_a   1.000
_cell.length_b   1.000
_cell.length_c   1.000
_cell.angle_alpha   90.00
_cell.angle_beta   90.00
_cell.angle_gamma   90.00
#
_symmetry.space_group_name_H-M   'P 1'
#
loop_
_entity.id
_entity.type
_entity.pdbx_description
1 polymer ?
#
loop_
_entity_poly.entity_id
_entity_poly.type
_entity_poly.pdbx_seq_one_letter_code
_entity_poly.pdbx_strand_id
1 'polypeptide(L)'
;MGGPRMSTRREARAPDLVGASAGSGKTHRLTEIVVDAVDPRLPDAIDLEGLIAVTYTQKGAAELASRIRQRFAKAGAHDTTHLLPLAHIGTVHAVCLRLIKEFALDAGLSPLVDVMPGSEERLLRQALEWGLEPELRRRLDALSATLELRLDPKTNRVDWVQPVHDVMTLARSNRIAPDALPAMAERSASRLLELLGPEEADGAALDAALLEALRGAATALAAIDDGQKNTAGVKDLVRSALRDAEMQRLKWRTWLDLATCKPGKSATHAVAALRAVAARVEGHPRLREQIRELTRAVYEAARQGLDAYDRWKQRRR
;
A
#
# COMPACT_ATOMS: atom_id res chain seq x y z
N MET A 1 -42.34 11.37 -42.61
CA MET A 1 -40.93 11.80 -42.65
C MET A 1 -40.66 12.63 -41.40
N GLY A 2 -40.11 12.02 -40.35
CA GLY A 2 -39.62 12.75 -39.17
C GLY A 2 -38.12 12.93 -39.32
N GLY A 3 -37.66 14.15 -39.58
CA GLY A 3 -36.23 14.44 -39.71
C GLY A 3 -35.47 14.16 -38.40
N PRO A 4 -34.15 13.88 -38.49
CA PRO A 4 -33.33 13.68 -37.30
C PRO A 4 -33.37 14.93 -36.42
N ARG A 5 -33.73 14.77 -35.14
CA ARG A 5 -33.61 15.84 -34.15
C ARG A 5 -32.13 16.22 -34.06
N MET A 6 -31.76 17.37 -34.62
CA MET A 6 -30.44 17.97 -34.42
C MET A 6 -30.27 18.19 -32.91
N SER A 7 -29.34 17.44 -32.32
CA SER A 7 -28.81 17.72 -30.98
C SER A 7 -28.30 19.16 -30.97
N THR A 8 -29.03 20.04 -30.29
CA THR A 8 -28.59 21.41 -30.05
C THR A 8 -27.40 21.31 -29.09
N ARG A 9 -26.19 21.64 -29.58
CA ARG A 9 -25.01 21.78 -28.71
C ARG A 9 -25.29 22.91 -27.72
N ARG A 10 -25.77 22.55 -26.53
CA ARG A 10 -25.86 23.46 -25.39
C ARG A 10 -24.43 23.76 -24.93
N GLU A 11 -24.10 25.03 -24.72
CA GLU A 11 -22.84 25.41 -24.08
C GLU A 11 -22.76 24.75 -22.70
N ALA A 12 -21.60 24.16 -22.38
CA ALA A 12 -21.39 23.51 -21.10
C ALA A 12 -21.48 24.56 -19.98
N ARG A 13 -22.47 24.43 -19.10
CA ARG A 13 -22.58 25.26 -17.89
C ARG A 13 -21.40 24.97 -16.95
N ALA A 14 -21.08 25.93 -16.09
CA ALA A 14 -20.07 25.76 -15.04
C ALA A 14 -20.43 24.54 -14.15
N PRO A 15 -19.43 23.80 -13.64
CA PRO A 15 -19.69 22.64 -12.79
C PRO A 15 -20.31 23.04 -11.46
N ASP A 16 -21.42 22.39 -11.08
CA ASP A 16 -22.06 22.56 -9.79
C ASP A 16 -21.44 21.63 -8.74
N LEU A 17 -21.01 22.20 -7.60
CA LEU A 17 -20.51 21.43 -6.47
C LEU A 17 -21.55 21.39 -5.35
N VAL A 18 -22.07 20.20 -5.06
CA VAL A 18 -22.97 19.99 -3.93
C VAL A 18 -22.16 19.50 -2.71
N GLY A 19 -21.65 20.44 -1.93
CA GLY A 19 -21.04 20.16 -0.63
C GLY A 19 -22.10 19.79 0.40
N ALA A 20 -21.81 18.81 1.26
CA ALA A 20 -22.66 18.58 2.43
C ALA A 20 -21.97 17.79 3.55
N SER A 21 -22.56 17.78 4.75
CA SER A 21 -22.11 17.00 5.92
C SER A 21 -22.70 15.57 5.93
N ALA A 22 -22.22 14.69 6.82
CA ALA A 22 -22.80 13.37 7.02
C ALA A 22 -24.30 13.47 7.36
N GLY A 23 -25.14 12.59 6.81
CA GLY A 23 -26.58 12.55 7.09
C GLY A 23 -27.45 13.61 6.39
N SER A 24 -26.89 14.56 5.65
CA SER A 24 -27.65 15.67 5.04
C SER A 24 -28.38 15.33 3.72
N GLY A 25 -28.56 14.04 3.40
CA GLY A 25 -29.27 13.62 2.18
C GLY A 25 -28.57 13.91 0.84
N LYS A 26 -27.22 13.99 0.78
CA LYS A 26 -26.48 14.23 -0.48
C LYS A 26 -26.89 13.30 -1.61
N THR A 27 -26.92 12.01 -1.33
CA THR A 27 -27.30 10.99 -2.31
C THR A 27 -28.73 11.22 -2.81
N HIS A 28 -29.64 11.60 -1.91
CA HIS A 28 -31.00 11.95 -2.28
C HIS A 28 -31.03 13.17 -3.19
N ARG A 29 -30.35 14.27 -2.81
CA ARG A 29 -30.31 15.51 -3.60
C ARG A 29 -29.67 15.31 -4.98
N LEU A 30 -28.54 14.61 -5.06
CA LEU A 30 -27.90 14.28 -6.33
C LEU A 30 -28.80 13.40 -7.20
N THR A 31 -29.53 12.47 -6.58
CA THR A 31 -30.49 11.66 -7.33
C THR A 31 -31.62 12.51 -7.89
N GLU A 32 -32.22 13.41 -7.10
CA GLU A 32 -33.27 14.30 -7.60
C GLU A 32 -32.77 15.18 -8.75
N ILE A 33 -31.55 15.73 -8.65
CA ILE A 33 -30.93 16.52 -9.73
C ILE A 33 -30.83 15.68 -11.02
N VAL A 34 -30.33 14.44 -10.91
CA VAL A 34 -30.20 13.54 -12.08
C VAL A 34 -31.57 13.16 -12.64
N VAL A 35 -32.53 12.86 -11.76
CA VAL A 35 -33.89 12.44 -12.13
C VAL A 35 -34.66 13.56 -12.82
N ASP A 36 -34.55 14.79 -12.32
CA ASP A 36 -35.15 15.97 -12.96
C ASP A 36 -34.44 16.29 -14.28
N ALA A 37 -33.11 16.17 -14.34
CA ALA A 37 -32.36 16.42 -15.57
C ALA A 37 -32.79 15.51 -16.73
N VAL A 38 -33.34 14.32 -16.46
CA VAL A 38 -33.83 13.39 -17.50
C VAL A 38 -35.35 13.31 -17.59
N ASP A 39 -36.11 14.08 -16.79
CA ASP A 39 -37.57 14.03 -16.78
C ASP A 39 -38.14 14.66 -18.06
N PRO A 40 -38.81 13.89 -18.95
CA PRO A 40 -39.25 14.39 -20.26
C PRO A 40 -40.34 15.48 -20.17
N ARG A 41 -40.91 15.73 -18.99
CA ARG A 41 -41.88 16.82 -18.76
C ARG A 41 -41.20 18.16 -18.52
N LEU A 42 -39.90 18.18 -18.24
CA LEU A 42 -39.15 19.41 -17.99
C LEU A 42 -38.58 19.97 -19.30
N PRO A 43 -38.59 21.31 -19.48
CA PRO A 43 -38.17 21.95 -20.73
C PRO A 43 -36.66 21.79 -21.02
N ASP A 44 -35.87 21.46 -20.00
CA ASP A 44 -34.42 21.29 -20.07
C ASP A 44 -33.96 19.83 -19.94
N ALA A 45 -34.87 18.88 -20.18
CA ALA A 45 -34.53 17.46 -20.11
C ALA A 45 -33.41 17.09 -21.10
N ILE A 46 -32.42 16.34 -20.64
CA ILE A 46 -31.37 15.75 -21.47
C ILE A 46 -31.78 14.37 -21.96
N ASP A 47 -31.23 13.97 -23.11
CA ASP A 47 -31.36 12.60 -23.60
C ASP A 47 -30.61 11.63 -22.68
N LEU A 48 -31.17 10.43 -22.46
CA LEU A 48 -30.56 9.41 -21.61
C LEU A 48 -29.18 8.97 -22.10
N GLU A 49 -28.95 8.97 -23.42
CA GLU A 49 -27.66 8.68 -24.04
C GLU A 49 -26.56 9.64 -23.57
N GLY A 50 -26.92 10.89 -23.26
CA GLY A 50 -26.01 11.92 -22.77
C GLY A 50 -25.77 11.86 -21.25
N LEU A 51 -26.49 11.02 -20.51
CA LEU A 51 -26.33 10.92 -19.05
C LEU A 51 -25.15 10.02 -18.69
N ILE A 52 -24.18 10.60 -17.97
CA ILE A 52 -23.13 9.86 -17.26
C ILE A 52 -23.30 10.06 -15.75
N ALA A 53 -23.65 8.99 -15.04
CA ALA A 53 -23.82 8.98 -13.60
C ALA A 53 -22.98 7.88 -12.96
N VAL A 54 -21.90 8.28 -12.29
CA VAL A 54 -20.95 7.36 -11.64
C VAL A 54 -21.07 7.39 -10.12
N THR A 55 -20.89 6.23 -9.50
CA THR A 55 -20.80 6.09 -8.04
C THR A 55 -19.68 5.12 -7.64
N TYR A 56 -19.44 4.97 -6.34
CA TYR A 56 -18.46 4.02 -5.81
C TYR A 56 -18.98 2.59 -5.74
N THR A 57 -20.29 2.38 -5.60
CA THR A 57 -20.87 1.05 -5.33
C THR A 57 -21.90 0.65 -6.37
N GLN A 58 -21.95 -0.65 -6.69
CA GLN A 58 -22.99 -1.18 -7.59
C GLN A 58 -24.40 -0.96 -7.02
N LYS A 59 -24.55 -1.02 -5.68
CA LYS A 59 -25.82 -0.74 -5.00
C LYS A 59 -26.29 0.69 -5.24
N GLY A 60 -25.39 1.67 -5.13
CA GLY A 60 -25.74 3.07 -5.39
C GLY A 60 -26.16 3.32 -6.84
N ALA A 61 -25.51 2.66 -7.79
CA ALA A 61 -25.87 2.76 -9.21
C ALA A 61 -27.26 2.15 -9.47
N ALA A 62 -27.53 0.97 -8.91
CA ALA A 62 -28.81 0.30 -9.02
C ALA A 62 -29.95 1.11 -8.38
N GLU A 63 -29.69 1.74 -7.24
CA GLU A 63 -30.65 2.63 -6.57
C GLU A 63 -30.99 3.84 -7.44
N LEU A 64 -29.98 4.51 -8.01
CA LEU A 64 -30.18 5.65 -8.91
C LEU A 64 -31.01 5.26 -10.15
N ALA A 65 -30.65 4.15 -10.81
CA ALA A 65 -31.40 3.65 -11.96
C ALA A 65 -32.86 3.30 -11.60
N SER A 66 -33.09 2.73 -10.40
CA SER A 66 -34.44 2.44 -9.90
C SER A 66 -35.28 3.71 -9.72
N ARG A 67 -34.69 4.77 -9.14
CA ARG A 67 -35.36 6.05 -8.94
C ARG A 67 -35.73 6.74 -10.25
N ILE A 68 -34.85 6.70 -11.26
CA ILE A 68 -35.15 7.20 -12.61
C ILE A 68 -36.34 6.44 -13.22
N ARG A 69 -36.35 5.09 -13.16
CA ARG A 69 -37.49 4.28 -13.64
C ARG A 69 -38.80 4.66 -12.96
N GLN A 70 -38.78 4.82 -11.63
CA GLN A 70 -39.97 5.23 -10.88
C GLN A 70 -40.48 6.61 -11.30
N ARG A 71 -39.57 7.56 -11.60
CA ARG A 71 -39.94 8.88 -12.10
C ARG A 71 -40.63 8.80 -13.46
N PHE A 72 -40.06 8.07 -14.40
CA PHE A 72 -40.63 7.91 -15.74
C PHE A 72 -42.00 7.23 -15.71
N ALA A 73 -42.16 6.21 -14.86
CA ALA A 73 -43.46 5.58 -14.65
C ALA A 73 -44.51 6.58 -14.13
N LYS A 74 -44.16 7.45 -13.16
CA LYS A 74 -45.05 8.51 -12.66
C LYS A 74 -45.33 9.60 -13.70
N ALA A 75 -44.46 9.78 -14.69
CA ALA A 75 -44.62 10.73 -15.77
C ALA A 75 -45.43 10.20 -16.96
N GLY A 76 -45.81 8.90 -16.95
CA GLY A 76 -46.42 8.23 -18.11
C GLY A 76 -45.44 7.98 -19.27
N ALA A 77 -44.13 8.17 -19.05
CA ALA A 77 -43.08 8.05 -20.05
C ALA A 77 -42.54 6.60 -20.14
N HIS A 78 -43.45 5.65 -20.40
CA HIS A 78 -43.10 4.23 -20.45
C HIS A 78 -42.10 3.93 -21.58
N ASP A 79 -42.28 4.55 -22.74
CA ASP A 79 -41.38 4.37 -23.89
C ASP A 79 -39.95 4.84 -23.59
N THR A 80 -39.80 5.95 -22.87
CA THR A 80 -38.50 6.49 -22.44
C THR A 80 -37.79 5.58 -21.44
N THR A 81 -38.53 4.75 -20.70
CA THR A 81 -37.95 3.81 -19.73
C THR A 81 -37.14 2.72 -20.41
N HIS A 82 -37.53 2.30 -21.62
CA HIS A 82 -36.79 1.32 -22.42
C HIS A 82 -35.42 1.83 -22.88
N LEU A 83 -35.22 3.15 -22.91
CA LEU A 83 -33.98 3.80 -23.29
C LEU A 83 -32.98 3.92 -22.12
N LEU A 84 -33.37 3.60 -20.88
CA LEU A 84 -32.49 3.69 -19.71
C LEU A 84 -31.17 2.91 -19.82
N PRO A 85 -31.10 1.73 -20.44
CA PRO A 85 -29.82 1.04 -20.68
C PRO A 85 -28.82 1.85 -21.52
N LEU A 86 -29.29 2.82 -22.31
CA LEU A 86 -28.42 3.70 -23.08
C LEU A 86 -27.66 4.70 -22.20
N ALA A 87 -28.18 5.02 -21.01
CA ALA A 87 -27.48 5.87 -20.05
C ALA A 87 -26.27 5.17 -19.42
N HIS A 88 -25.22 5.94 -19.16
CA HIS A 88 -24.01 5.48 -18.50
C HIS A 88 -24.15 5.57 -16.97
N ILE A 89 -24.94 4.66 -16.40
CA ILE A 89 -25.17 4.58 -14.95
C ILE A 89 -24.42 3.38 -14.38
N GLY A 90 -23.48 3.61 -13.46
CA GLY A 90 -22.67 2.52 -12.91
C GLY A 90 -21.65 2.95 -11.88
N THR A 91 -20.77 2.01 -11.52
CA THR A 91 -19.52 2.39 -10.88
C THR A 91 -18.59 3.10 -11.87
N VAL A 92 -17.62 3.86 -11.36
CA VAL A 92 -16.56 4.45 -12.21
C VAL A 92 -15.95 3.39 -13.14
N HIS A 93 -15.61 2.22 -12.61
CA HIS A 93 -15.05 1.11 -13.38
C HIS A 93 -15.99 0.59 -14.48
N ALA A 94 -17.27 0.39 -14.16
CA ALA A 94 -18.24 -0.14 -15.12
C ALA A 94 -18.49 0.83 -16.28
N VAL A 95 -18.60 2.13 -15.97
CA VAL A 95 -18.78 3.18 -16.99
C VAL A 95 -17.53 3.32 -17.85
N CYS A 96 -16.34 3.36 -17.26
CA CYS A 96 -15.09 3.42 -18.02
C CYS A 96 -14.91 2.19 -18.93
N LEU A 97 -15.21 0.98 -18.46
CA LEU A 97 -15.12 -0.24 -19.29
C LEU A 97 -16.09 -0.17 -20.48
N ARG A 98 -17.32 0.31 -20.26
CA ARG A 98 -18.28 0.50 -21.35
C ARG A 98 -17.77 1.48 -22.39
N LEU A 99 -17.25 2.64 -21.98
CA LEU A 99 -16.67 3.62 -22.90
C LEU A 99 -15.49 3.03 -23.70
N ILE A 100 -14.60 2.29 -23.04
CA ILE A 100 -13.48 1.63 -23.74
C ILE A 100 -13.99 0.62 -24.77
N LYS A 101 -15.04 -0.15 -24.46
CA LYS A 101 -15.64 -1.11 -25.40
C LYS A 101 -16.29 -0.41 -26.60
N GLU A 102 -17.00 0.69 -26.34
CA GLU A 102 -17.71 1.47 -27.36
C GLU A 102 -16.73 2.14 -28.34
N PHE A 103 -15.64 2.69 -27.83
CA PHE A 103 -14.58 3.34 -28.63
C PHE A 103 -13.35 2.46 -28.82
N ALA A 104 -13.49 1.12 -28.73
CA ALA A 104 -12.36 0.21 -28.75
C ALA A 104 -11.57 0.30 -30.06
N LEU A 105 -12.27 0.32 -31.20
CA LEU A 105 -11.66 0.40 -32.52
C LEU A 105 -10.88 1.71 -32.71
N ASP A 106 -11.46 2.84 -32.30
CA ASP A 106 -10.81 4.15 -32.36
C ASP A 106 -9.56 4.22 -31.47
N ALA A 107 -9.58 3.49 -30.34
CA ALA A 107 -8.45 3.37 -29.43
C ALA A 107 -7.41 2.31 -29.84
N GLY A 108 -7.60 1.60 -30.96
CA GLY A 108 -6.74 0.49 -31.38
C GLY A 108 -6.81 -0.74 -30.44
N LEU A 109 -7.95 -0.93 -29.77
CA LEU A 109 -8.22 -2.01 -28.83
C LEU A 109 -9.23 -3.01 -29.42
N SER A 110 -9.21 -4.25 -28.90
CA SER A 110 -10.25 -5.23 -29.23
C SER A 110 -11.58 -4.89 -28.55
N PRO A 111 -12.73 -4.94 -29.26
CA PRO A 111 -14.06 -4.79 -28.65
C PRO A 111 -14.38 -5.84 -27.58
N LEU A 112 -13.65 -6.96 -27.57
CA LEU A 112 -13.75 -8.02 -26.57
C LEU A 112 -12.92 -7.73 -25.31
N VAL A 113 -12.40 -6.51 -25.15
CA VAL A 113 -11.65 -6.11 -23.95
C VAL A 113 -12.46 -6.36 -22.68
N ASP A 114 -11.86 -7.01 -21.69
CA ASP A 114 -12.53 -7.25 -20.41
C ASP A 114 -11.55 -7.13 -19.24
N VAL A 115 -12.11 -6.87 -18.06
CA VAL A 115 -11.33 -6.79 -16.82
C VAL A 115 -11.06 -8.21 -16.34
N MET A 116 -9.79 -8.64 -16.35
CA MET A 116 -9.42 -9.96 -15.85
C MET A 116 -9.27 -9.95 -14.31
N PRO A 117 -10.23 -10.48 -13.53
CA PRO A 117 -10.21 -10.42 -12.07
C PRO A 117 -9.07 -11.28 -11.50
N GLY A 118 -8.33 -10.78 -10.52
CA GLY A 118 -7.25 -11.51 -9.83
C GLY A 118 -6.02 -11.86 -10.69
N SER A 119 -6.06 -11.60 -12.00
CA SER A 119 -4.92 -11.81 -12.88
C SER A 119 -3.84 -10.76 -12.67
N GLU A 120 -4.22 -9.54 -12.33
CA GLU A 120 -3.31 -8.40 -12.31
C GLU A 120 -2.25 -8.53 -11.22
N GLU A 121 -2.65 -8.89 -10.00
CA GLU A 121 -1.72 -9.16 -8.90
C GLU A 121 -0.75 -10.29 -9.27
N ARG A 122 -1.28 -11.40 -9.81
CA ARG A 122 -0.46 -12.53 -10.27
C ARG A 122 0.51 -12.12 -11.37
N LEU A 123 0.06 -11.34 -12.34
CA LEU A 123 0.88 -10.85 -13.45
C LEU A 123 1.95 -9.88 -12.96
N LEU A 124 1.64 -9.03 -11.99
CA LEU A 124 2.60 -8.10 -11.39
C LEU A 124 3.70 -8.85 -10.65
N ARG A 125 3.33 -9.90 -9.89
CA ARG A 125 4.30 -10.79 -9.24
C ARG A 125 5.16 -11.56 -10.25
N GLN A 126 4.56 -12.10 -11.31
CA GLN A 126 5.32 -12.78 -12.38
C GLN A 126 6.28 -11.82 -13.11
N ALA A 127 5.83 -10.59 -13.38
CA ALA A 127 6.68 -9.57 -13.99
C ALA A 127 7.84 -9.18 -13.09
N LEU A 128 7.61 -9.08 -11.78
CA LEU A 128 8.68 -8.89 -10.79
C LEU A 128 9.67 -10.08 -10.83
N GLU A 129 9.19 -11.32 -10.77
CA GLU A 129 10.05 -12.52 -10.79
C GLU A 129 10.92 -12.61 -12.04
N TRP A 130 10.40 -12.24 -13.20
CA TRP A 130 11.15 -12.24 -14.46
C TRP A 130 12.01 -10.99 -14.67
N GLY A 131 11.59 -9.86 -14.13
CA GLY A 131 12.21 -8.56 -14.34
C GLY A 131 13.37 -8.26 -13.39
N LEU A 132 13.43 -8.96 -12.25
CA LEU A 132 14.36 -8.64 -11.19
C LEU A 132 15.76 -9.19 -11.47
N GLU A 133 16.76 -8.31 -11.38
CA GLU A 133 18.16 -8.69 -11.52
C GLU A 133 18.60 -9.66 -10.41
N PRO A 134 19.40 -10.72 -10.75
CA PRO A 134 19.83 -11.71 -9.77
C PRO A 134 20.63 -11.13 -8.59
N GLU A 135 21.42 -10.07 -8.82
CA GLU A 135 22.19 -9.42 -7.76
C GLU A 135 21.29 -8.64 -6.80
N LEU A 136 20.34 -7.88 -7.32
CA LEU A 136 19.35 -7.16 -6.51
C LEU A 136 18.51 -8.13 -5.67
N ARG A 137 18.13 -9.29 -6.25
CA ARG A 137 17.44 -10.35 -5.52
C ARG A 137 18.27 -10.87 -4.34
N ARG A 138 19.54 -11.23 -4.58
CA ARG A 138 20.46 -11.66 -3.51
C ARG A 138 20.60 -10.60 -2.43
N ARG A 139 20.70 -9.33 -2.83
CA ARG A 139 20.81 -8.20 -1.90
C ARG A 139 19.56 -8.05 -1.03
N LEU A 140 18.37 -8.15 -1.62
CA LEU A 140 17.09 -8.15 -0.90
C LEU A 140 16.97 -9.32 0.06
N ASP A 141 17.33 -10.54 -0.36
CA ASP A 141 17.33 -11.72 0.50
C ASP A 141 18.24 -11.51 1.73
N ALA A 142 19.47 -11.03 1.51
CA ALA A 142 20.44 -10.79 2.58
C ALA A 142 20.01 -9.67 3.55
N LEU A 143 19.56 -8.53 3.04
CA LEU A 143 19.08 -7.41 3.85
C LEU A 143 17.83 -7.80 4.65
N SER A 144 16.89 -8.50 4.01
CA SER A 144 15.66 -8.94 4.66
C SER A 144 15.92 -9.96 5.76
N ALA A 145 16.86 -10.89 5.54
CA ALA A 145 17.30 -11.83 6.57
C ALA A 145 17.97 -11.12 7.75
N THR A 146 18.78 -10.09 7.48
CA THR A 146 19.49 -9.31 8.51
C THR A 146 18.54 -8.47 9.35
N LEU A 147 17.56 -7.81 8.71
CA LEU A 147 16.57 -6.95 9.36
C LEU A 147 15.31 -7.72 9.82
N GLU A 148 15.27 -9.03 9.56
CA GLU A 148 14.13 -9.91 9.84
C GLU A 148 12.80 -9.36 9.27
N LEU A 149 12.87 -8.78 8.06
CA LEU A 149 11.75 -8.13 7.39
C LEU A 149 10.60 -9.12 7.19
N ARG A 150 9.47 -8.85 7.87
CA ARG A 150 8.27 -9.69 7.81
C ARG A 150 8.57 -11.18 8.05
N LEU A 151 9.50 -11.47 8.96
CA LEU A 151 9.87 -12.84 9.32
C LEU A 151 8.65 -13.62 9.82
N ASP A 152 8.33 -14.73 9.17
CA ASP A 152 7.39 -15.71 9.67
C ASP A 152 8.09 -16.62 10.70
N PRO A 153 7.71 -16.59 11.99
CA PRO A 153 8.35 -17.40 13.02
C PRO A 153 8.13 -18.91 12.84
N LYS A 154 7.14 -19.33 12.05
CA LYS A 154 6.86 -20.76 11.81
C LYS A 154 7.72 -21.33 10.70
N THR A 155 7.91 -20.58 9.62
CA THR A 155 8.67 -21.05 8.44
C THR A 155 10.10 -20.53 8.43
N ASN A 156 10.43 -19.57 9.30
CA ASN A 156 11.70 -18.85 9.34
C ASN A 156 12.04 -18.22 7.99
N ARG A 157 11.02 -17.73 7.27
CA ARG A 157 11.15 -17.08 5.96
C ARG A 157 10.83 -15.60 6.09
N VAL A 158 11.61 -14.80 5.40
CA VAL A 158 11.40 -13.35 5.24
C VAL A 158 10.59 -13.09 3.98
N ASP A 159 9.86 -11.98 3.96
CA ASP A 159 8.99 -11.59 2.86
C ASP A 159 9.27 -10.15 2.45
N TRP A 160 10.18 -9.98 1.50
CA TRP A 160 10.39 -8.70 0.81
C TRP A 160 9.52 -8.54 -0.44
N VAL A 161 8.95 -9.64 -0.95
CA VAL A 161 8.14 -9.64 -2.16
C VAL A 161 6.86 -8.83 -1.95
N GLN A 162 6.21 -8.96 -0.79
CA GLN A 162 5.01 -8.19 -0.50
C GLN A 162 5.26 -6.67 -0.45
N PRO A 163 6.26 -6.14 0.28
CA PRO A 163 6.62 -4.72 0.21
C PRO A 163 6.88 -4.20 -1.20
N VAL A 164 7.61 -4.96 -2.04
CA VAL A 164 7.86 -4.56 -3.44
C VAL A 164 6.55 -4.49 -4.23
N HIS A 165 5.71 -5.52 -4.09
CA HIS A 165 4.39 -5.57 -4.73
C HIS A 165 3.49 -4.38 -4.32
N ASP A 166 3.51 -4.01 -3.03
CA ASP A 166 2.74 -2.88 -2.52
C ASP A 166 3.20 -1.55 -3.15
N VAL A 167 4.53 -1.34 -3.27
CA VAL A 167 5.09 -0.17 -3.97
C VAL A 167 4.67 -0.15 -5.44
N MET A 168 4.74 -1.28 -6.14
CA MET A 168 4.30 -1.37 -7.54
C MET A 168 2.81 -1.04 -7.68
N THR A 169 1.96 -1.55 -6.79
CA THR A 169 0.51 -1.31 -6.79
C THR A 169 0.20 0.16 -6.52
N LEU A 170 0.86 0.77 -5.54
CA LEU A 170 0.70 2.17 -5.20
C LEU A 170 1.20 3.09 -6.32
N ALA A 171 2.36 2.78 -6.92
CA ALA A 171 2.89 3.56 -8.03
C ALA A 171 1.91 3.56 -9.21
N ARG A 172 1.37 2.40 -9.58
CA ARG A 172 0.40 2.28 -10.68
C ARG A 172 -0.92 2.99 -10.39
N SER A 173 -1.50 2.80 -9.21
CA SER A 173 -2.78 3.42 -8.85
C SER A 173 -2.69 4.95 -8.77
N ASN A 174 -1.49 5.49 -8.51
CA ASN A 174 -1.23 6.93 -8.43
C ASN A 174 -0.53 7.51 -9.68
N ARG A 175 -0.39 6.74 -10.77
CA ARG A 175 0.28 7.15 -12.02
C ARG A 175 1.70 7.69 -11.80
N ILE A 176 2.44 7.06 -10.89
CA ILE A 176 3.85 7.35 -10.63
C ILE A 176 4.70 6.57 -11.63
N ALA A 177 5.52 7.28 -12.41
CA ALA A 177 6.45 6.67 -13.35
C ALA A 177 7.55 5.89 -12.61
N PRO A 178 8.05 4.75 -13.16
CA PRO A 178 9.15 3.99 -12.56
C PRO A 178 10.37 4.86 -12.22
N ASP A 179 10.74 5.80 -13.10
CA ASP A 179 11.90 6.69 -12.91
C ASP A 179 11.79 7.63 -11.70
N ALA A 180 10.59 7.82 -11.14
CA ALA A 180 10.41 8.61 -9.93
C ALA A 180 10.72 7.82 -8.64
N LEU A 181 10.75 6.48 -8.70
CA LEU A 181 10.89 5.60 -7.54
C LEU A 181 12.24 5.75 -6.80
N PRO A 182 13.40 5.88 -7.47
CA PRO A 182 14.68 6.08 -6.77
C PRO A 182 14.68 7.33 -5.87
N ALA A 183 14.18 8.46 -6.38
CA ALA A 183 14.07 9.68 -5.60
C ALA A 183 13.06 9.56 -4.43
N MET A 184 11.99 8.77 -4.60
CA MET A 184 11.06 8.45 -3.52
C MET A 184 11.69 7.56 -2.45
N ALA A 185 12.58 6.63 -2.83
CA ALA A 185 13.31 5.78 -1.92
C ALA A 185 14.19 6.62 -0.97
N GLU A 186 14.94 7.58 -1.50
CA GLU A 186 15.78 8.48 -0.69
C GLU A 186 14.96 9.28 0.33
N ARG A 187 13.84 9.86 -0.11
CA ARG A 187 12.96 10.62 0.79
C ARG A 187 12.34 9.73 1.86
N SER A 188 11.95 8.50 1.49
CA SER A 188 11.33 7.55 2.41
C SER A 188 12.34 7.07 3.45
N ALA A 189 13.55 6.71 3.04
CA ALA A 189 14.63 6.32 3.92
C ALA A 189 15.01 7.46 4.88
N SER A 190 15.19 8.68 4.36
CA SER A 190 15.55 9.85 5.18
C SER A 190 14.51 10.12 6.26
N ARG A 191 13.22 10.20 5.89
CA ARG A 191 12.13 10.44 6.84
C ARG A 191 11.98 9.32 7.87
N LEU A 192 12.17 8.06 7.47
CA LEU A 192 12.15 6.95 8.40
C LEU A 192 13.29 7.05 9.43
N LEU A 193 14.50 7.36 8.96
CA LEU A 193 15.67 7.47 9.84
C LEU A 193 15.59 8.68 10.78
N GLU A 194 14.93 9.77 10.38
CA GLU A 194 14.64 10.91 11.26
C GLU A 194 13.77 10.51 12.46
N LEU A 195 12.85 9.55 12.29
CA LEU A 195 12.00 9.04 13.39
C LEU A 195 12.78 8.21 14.42
N LEU A 196 13.97 7.72 14.07
CA LEU A 196 14.84 6.92 14.94
C LEU A 196 15.76 7.81 15.81
N GLY A 197 15.65 9.14 15.71
CA GLY A 197 16.48 10.07 16.47
C GLY A 197 17.88 10.29 15.88
N PRO A 198 18.83 10.82 16.67
CA PRO A 198 20.19 11.09 16.19
C PRO A 198 20.99 9.80 15.94
N GLU A 199 21.87 9.85 14.94
CA GLU A 199 22.82 8.79 14.65
C GLU A 199 24.00 8.85 15.62
N GLU A 200 24.47 7.67 16.04
CA GLU A 200 25.66 7.52 16.87
C GLU A 200 26.92 7.71 16.02
N ALA A 201 27.93 8.39 16.57
CA ALA A 201 29.13 8.73 15.81
C ALA A 201 29.97 7.50 15.43
N ASP A 202 29.97 6.46 16.27
CA ASP A 202 30.80 5.28 16.09
C ASP A 202 30.04 3.99 16.46
N GLY A 203 29.70 3.22 15.44
CA GLY A 203 29.05 1.91 15.61
C GLY A 203 29.95 0.84 16.21
N ALA A 204 31.27 0.88 15.94
CA ALA A 204 32.20 -0.10 16.50
C ALA A 204 32.39 0.13 18.01
N ALA A 205 32.44 1.39 18.44
CA ALA A 205 32.43 1.75 19.85
C ALA A 205 31.12 1.29 20.54
N LEU A 206 29.98 1.39 19.86
CA LEU A 206 28.70 0.92 20.39
C LEU A 206 28.63 -0.62 20.50
N ASP A 207 29.10 -1.35 19.48
CA ASP A 207 29.25 -2.81 19.49
C ASP A 207 30.16 -3.24 20.67
N ALA A 208 31.29 -2.57 20.87
CA ALA A 208 32.22 -2.85 21.97
C ALA A 208 31.62 -2.55 23.35
N ALA A 209 30.94 -1.42 23.51
CA ALA A 209 30.25 -1.06 24.75
C ALA A 209 29.13 -2.06 25.09
N LEU A 210 28.42 -2.57 24.09
CA LEU A 210 27.41 -3.61 24.31
C LEU A 210 28.06 -4.91 24.79
N LEU A 211 29.16 -5.32 24.16
CA LEU A 211 29.88 -6.54 24.54
C LEU A 211 30.39 -6.46 25.99
N GLU A 212 30.95 -5.32 26.39
CA GLU A 212 31.37 -5.08 27.77
C GLU A 212 30.18 -5.15 28.74
N ALA A 213 29.07 -4.48 28.40
CA ALA A 213 27.87 -4.49 29.23
C ALA A 213 27.23 -5.90 29.32
N LEU A 214 27.30 -6.71 28.26
CA LEU A 214 26.88 -8.11 28.26
C LEU A 214 27.73 -8.96 29.21
N ARG A 215 29.06 -8.80 29.18
CA ARG A 215 29.96 -9.49 30.11
C ARG A 215 29.67 -9.10 31.57
N GLY A 216 29.54 -7.81 31.84
CA GLY A 216 29.19 -7.29 33.17
C GLY A 216 27.85 -7.83 33.67
N ALA A 217 26.81 -7.78 32.82
CA ALA A 217 25.49 -8.32 33.15
C ALA A 217 25.53 -9.84 33.37
N ALA A 218 26.27 -10.60 32.57
CA ALA A 218 26.42 -12.05 32.73
C ALA A 218 27.04 -12.40 34.09
N THR A 219 28.11 -11.71 34.49
CA THR A 219 28.75 -11.90 35.81
C THR A 219 27.82 -11.52 36.96
N ALA A 220 27.17 -10.35 36.88
CA ALA A 220 26.26 -9.88 37.92
C ALA A 220 25.04 -10.80 38.09
N LEU A 221 24.45 -11.26 36.98
CA LEU A 221 23.31 -12.17 37.01
C LEU A 221 23.68 -13.57 37.49
N ALA A 222 24.92 -14.04 37.25
CA ALA A 222 25.37 -15.34 37.75
C ALA A 222 25.34 -15.42 39.30
N ALA A 223 25.56 -14.29 39.98
CA ALA A 223 25.56 -14.19 41.44
C ALA A 223 24.15 -14.10 42.06
N ILE A 224 23.09 -13.94 41.26
CA ILE A 224 21.72 -13.74 41.75
C ILE A 224 20.92 -15.03 41.60
N ASP A 225 20.43 -15.59 42.69
CA ASP A 225 19.45 -16.68 42.65
C ASP A 225 18.18 -16.27 43.40
N ASP A 226 17.19 -15.80 42.65
CA ASP A 226 15.90 -15.29 43.15
C ASP A 226 14.73 -16.24 42.87
N GLY A 227 14.99 -17.38 42.22
CA GLY A 227 13.98 -18.35 41.80
C GLY A 227 12.95 -17.82 40.77
N GLN A 228 13.13 -16.62 40.21
CA GLN A 228 12.14 -16.00 39.34
C GLN A 228 12.32 -16.41 37.88
N LYS A 229 11.21 -16.84 37.25
CA LYS A 229 11.21 -17.29 35.84
C LYS A 229 11.67 -16.21 34.85
N ASN A 230 11.31 -14.95 35.10
CA ASN A 230 11.74 -13.82 34.26
C ASN A 230 13.25 -13.55 34.42
N THR A 231 13.82 -13.65 35.62
CA THR A 231 15.27 -13.57 35.83
C THR A 231 16.00 -14.70 35.11
N ALA A 232 15.50 -15.94 35.19
CA ALA A 232 16.05 -17.07 34.43
C ALA A 232 16.02 -16.82 32.92
N GLY A 233 14.90 -16.34 32.37
CA GLY A 233 14.79 -16.00 30.95
C GLY A 233 15.78 -14.90 30.52
N VAL A 234 15.99 -13.88 31.36
CA VAL A 234 17.00 -12.83 31.09
C VAL A 234 18.42 -13.39 31.15
N LYS A 235 18.74 -14.29 32.08
CA LYS A 235 20.05 -14.98 32.10
C LYS A 235 20.32 -15.72 30.81
N ASP A 236 19.34 -16.45 30.30
CA ASP A 236 19.48 -17.21 29.06
C ASP A 236 19.63 -16.28 27.85
N LEU A 237 18.86 -15.19 27.78
CA LEU A 237 18.99 -14.14 26.76
C LEU A 237 20.39 -13.50 26.78
N VAL A 238 20.89 -13.12 27.96
CA VAL A 238 22.23 -12.52 28.09
C VAL A 238 23.32 -13.51 27.68
N ARG A 239 23.18 -14.80 28.07
CA ARG A 239 24.15 -15.84 27.71
C ARG A 239 24.15 -16.14 26.20
N SER A 240 22.99 -16.19 25.55
CA SER A 240 22.94 -16.37 24.09
C SER A 240 23.47 -15.13 23.38
N ALA A 241 23.05 -13.93 23.79
CA ALA A 241 23.49 -12.68 23.20
C ALA A 241 25.00 -12.45 23.34
N LEU A 242 25.60 -12.79 24.49
CA LEU A 242 27.05 -12.69 24.68
C LEU A 242 27.81 -13.58 23.69
N ARG A 243 27.40 -14.84 23.55
CA ARG A 243 28.01 -15.76 22.56
C ARG A 243 27.87 -15.23 21.13
N ASP A 244 26.71 -14.66 20.80
CA ASP A 244 26.45 -14.13 19.46
C ASP A 244 27.22 -12.84 19.19
N ALA A 245 27.40 -11.98 20.20
CA ALA A 245 28.19 -10.77 20.11
C ALA A 245 29.68 -11.08 19.91
N GLU A 246 30.23 -12.06 20.64
CA GLU A 246 31.63 -12.50 20.49
C GLU A 246 31.93 -13.09 19.11
N MET A 247 30.94 -13.69 18.47
CA MET A 247 31.02 -14.20 17.10
C MET A 247 30.60 -13.17 16.04
N GLN A 248 30.37 -11.91 16.41
CA GLN A 248 29.90 -10.83 15.52
C GLN A 248 28.65 -11.19 14.71
N ARG A 249 27.75 -11.99 15.29
CA ARG A 249 26.51 -12.49 14.66
C ARG A 249 25.24 -12.05 15.39
N LEU A 250 25.36 -11.06 16.29
CA LEU A 250 24.25 -10.58 17.09
C LEU A 250 23.20 -9.90 16.20
N LYS A 251 21.95 -10.37 16.28
CA LYS A 251 20.84 -9.83 15.50
C LYS A 251 20.28 -8.55 16.11
N TRP A 252 19.75 -7.65 15.29
CA TRP A 252 19.10 -6.42 15.75
C TRP A 252 17.90 -6.66 16.66
N ARG A 253 17.12 -7.73 16.42
CA ARG A 253 16.05 -8.13 17.33
C ARG A 253 16.57 -8.42 18.74
N THR A 254 17.74 -9.05 18.86
CA THR A 254 18.37 -9.32 20.15
C THR A 254 18.77 -8.01 20.85
N TRP A 255 19.23 -6.99 20.14
CA TRP A 255 19.44 -5.66 20.72
C TRP A 255 18.15 -5.10 21.34
N LEU A 256 17.03 -5.18 20.64
CA LEU A 256 15.72 -4.73 21.14
C LEU A 256 15.25 -5.54 22.35
N ASP A 257 15.43 -6.86 22.32
CA ASP A 257 15.13 -7.75 23.44
C ASP A 257 15.98 -7.39 24.67
N LEU A 258 17.27 -7.08 24.49
CA LEU A 258 18.17 -6.66 25.56
C LEU A 258 17.78 -5.28 26.13
N ALA A 259 17.41 -4.31 25.28
CA ALA A 259 16.98 -2.98 25.71
C ALA A 259 15.71 -3.03 26.58
N THR A 260 14.80 -3.95 26.25
CA THR A 260 13.47 -4.07 26.86
C THR A 260 13.34 -5.19 27.89
N CYS A 261 14.42 -5.95 28.17
CA CYS A 261 14.40 -7.06 29.11
C CYS A 261 14.00 -6.61 30.53
N LYS A 262 13.25 -7.48 31.24
CA LYS A 262 12.69 -7.21 32.58
C LYS A 262 12.95 -8.37 33.54
N PRO A 263 14.10 -8.40 34.23
CA PRO A 263 14.34 -9.41 35.25
C PRO A 263 13.56 -9.13 36.54
N GLY A 264 13.72 -9.98 37.54
CA GLY A 264 13.23 -9.75 38.89
C GLY A 264 13.76 -8.46 39.54
N LYS A 265 13.10 -8.02 40.61
CA LYS A 265 13.46 -6.79 41.33
C LYS A 265 14.92 -6.79 41.81
N SER A 266 15.37 -7.93 42.34
CA SER A 266 16.75 -8.15 42.79
C SER A 266 17.79 -8.05 41.65
N ALA A 267 17.41 -8.43 40.44
CA ALA A 267 18.29 -8.45 39.25
C ALA A 267 18.16 -7.20 38.36
N THR A 268 17.35 -6.21 38.75
CA THR A 268 17.13 -5.00 37.93
C THR A 268 18.40 -4.18 37.74
N HIS A 269 19.20 -4.02 38.81
CA HIS A 269 20.47 -3.30 38.73
C HIS A 269 21.50 -4.03 37.86
N ALA A 270 21.48 -5.37 37.84
CA ALA A 270 22.43 -6.19 37.09
C ALA A 270 22.36 -5.98 35.57
N VAL A 271 21.20 -5.56 35.05
CA VAL A 271 21.00 -5.32 33.61
C VAL A 271 20.88 -3.84 33.24
N ALA A 272 21.00 -2.92 34.20
CA ALA A 272 20.72 -1.51 33.97
C ALA A 272 21.67 -0.89 32.91
N ALA A 273 22.98 -1.13 33.04
CA ALA A 273 23.97 -0.67 32.08
C ALA A 273 23.77 -1.30 30.70
N LEU A 274 23.51 -2.61 30.65
CA LEU A 274 23.21 -3.35 29.42
C LEU A 274 22.00 -2.76 28.69
N ARG A 275 20.90 -2.51 29.41
CA ARG A 275 19.69 -1.90 28.83
C ARG A 275 19.96 -0.51 28.28
N ALA A 276 20.73 0.30 29.00
CA ALA A 276 21.07 1.66 28.57
C ALA A 276 21.88 1.67 27.26
N VAL A 277 22.84 0.75 27.12
CA VAL A 277 23.61 0.62 25.87
C VAL A 277 22.75 0.05 24.74
N ALA A 278 22.01 -1.03 25.00
CA ALA A 278 21.18 -1.67 23.99
C ALA A 278 20.05 -0.77 23.46
N ALA A 279 19.52 0.14 24.29
CA ALA A 279 18.50 1.11 23.88
C ALA A 279 18.98 2.10 22.81
N ARG A 280 20.29 2.25 22.61
CA ARG A 280 20.89 3.11 21.57
C ARG A 280 20.94 2.44 20.19
N VAL A 281 20.39 1.23 20.04
CA VAL A 281 20.38 0.47 18.77
C VAL A 281 19.82 1.28 17.60
N GLU A 282 18.79 2.09 17.83
CA GLU A 282 18.18 2.94 16.80
C GLU A 282 19.14 3.99 16.23
N GLY A 283 20.16 4.38 17.00
CA GLY A 283 21.25 5.26 16.59
C GLY A 283 22.38 4.55 15.84
N HIS A 284 22.41 3.22 15.77
CA HIS A 284 23.56 2.47 15.26
C HIS A 284 23.77 2.69 13.73
N PRO A 285 24.93 3.18 13.27
CA PRO A 285 25.20 3.48 11.86
C PRO A 285 24.96 2.30 10.90
N ARG A 286 25.45 1.10 11.24
CA ARG A 286 25.20 -0.14 10.48
C ARG A 286 23.70 -0.45 10.30
N LEU A 287 22.88 -0.32 11.35
CA LEU A 287 21.43 -0.55 11.25
C LEU A 287 20.80 0.49 10.31
N ARG A 288 21.16 1.77 10.49
CA ARG A 288 20.63 2.88 9.69
C ARG A 288 20.96 2.73 8.21
N GLU A 289 22.20 2.33 7.89
CA GLU A 289 22.59 2.07 6.51
C GLU A 289 21.83 0.86 5.95
N GLN A 290 21.68 -0.24 6.70
CA GLN A 290 20.90 -1.39 6.24
C GLN A 290 19.42 -1.04 5.98
N ILE A 291 18.80 -0.20 6.81
CA ILE A 291 17.43 0.30 6.59
C ILE A 291 17.37 1.14 5.31
N ARG A 292 18.35 2.02 5.09
CA ARG A 292 18.46 2.85 3.89
C ARG A 292 18.62 1.98 2.64
N GLU A 293 19.53 1.02 2.67
CA GLU A 293 19.79 0.08 1.59
C GLU A 293 18.58 -0.81 1.30
N LEU A 294 17.89 -1.34 2.32
CA LEU A 294 16.68 -2.13 2.12
C LEU A 294 15.59 -1.29 1.46
N THR A 295 15.41 -0.05 1.91
CA THR A 295 14.42 0.87 1.33
C THR A 295 14.74 1.13 -0.15
N ARG A 296 16.01 1.45 -0.47
CA ARG A 296 16.47 1.61 -1.87
C ARG A 296 16.22 0.37 -2.70
N ALA A 297 16.60 -0.80 -2.20
CA ALA A 297 16.46 -2.08 -2.90
C ALA A 297 15.00 -2.44 -3.17
N VAL A 298 14.07 -2.17 -2.23
CA VAL A 298 12.63 -2.40 -2.42
C VAL A 298 12.08 -1.52 -3.54
N TYR A 299 12.44 -0.24 -3.56
CA TYR A 299 11.99 0.69 -4.62
C TYR A 299 12.63 0.38 -5.97
N GLU A 300 13.89 -0.01 -6.01
CA GLU A 300 14.56 -0.41 -7.26
C GLU A 300 13.95 -1.71 -7.81
N ALA A 301 13.62 -2.68 -6.95
CA ALA A 301 12.92 -3.89 -7.37
C ALA A 301 11.52 -3.58 -7.91
N ALA A 302 10.80 -2.63 -7.29
CA ALA A 302 9.53 -2.17 -7.79
C ALA A 302 9.67 -1.48 -9.16
N ARG A 303 10.73 -0.68 -9.36
CA ARG A 303 11.06 -0.05 -10.65
C ARG A 303 11.29 -1.11 -11.74
N GLN A 304 12.18 -2.07 -11.49
CA GLN A 304 12.47 -3.16 -12.43
C GLN A 304 11.23 -4.00 -12.74
N GLY A 305 10.41 -4.29 -11.72
CA GLY A 305 9.15 -5.02 -11.89
C GLY A 305 8.13 -4.26 -12.75
N LEU A 306 8.01 -2.94 -12.58
CA LEU A 306 7.11 -2.11 -13.40
C LEU A 306 7.59 -2.03 -14.85
N ASP A 307 8.89 -1.81 -15.06
CA ASP A 307 9.49 -1.81 -16.41
C ASP A 307 9.26 -3.16 -17.11
N ALA A 308 9.43 -4.27 -16.38
CA ALA A 308 9.18 -5.61 -16.91
C ALA A 308 7.71 -5.83 -17.24
N TYR A 309 6.80 -5.34 -16.40
CA TYR A 309 5.36 -5.41 -16.63
C TYR A 309 4.92 -4.59 -17.85
N ASP A 310 5.48 -3.40 -18.04
CA ASP A 310 5.19 -2.55 -19.20
C ASP A 310 5.72 -3.15 -20.50
N ARG A 311 6.96 -3.70 -20.49
CA ARG A 311 7.49 -4.48 -21.62
C ARG A 311 6.63 -5.69 -21.95
N TRP A 312 6.14 -6.39 -20.93
CA TRP A 312 5.24 -7.52 -21.11
C TRP A 312 3.91 -7.10 -21.76
N LYS A 313 3.34 -5.96 -21.35
CA LYS A 313 2.13 -5.41 -21.97
C LYS A 313 2.34 -5.05 -23.43
N GLN A 314 3.48 -4.44 -23.77
CA GLN A 314 3.80 -4.02 -25.14
C GLN A 314 3.93 -5.21 -26.10
N ARG A 315 4.48 -6.35 -25.65
CA ARG A 315 4.60 -7.57 -26.48
C ARG A 315 3.27 -8.27 -26.77
N ARG A 316 2.21 -7.93 -26.03
CA ARG A 316 0.87 -8.53 -26.16
C ARG A 316 -0.16 -7.59 -26.80
N ARG A 317 0.23 -6.34 -27.10
CA ARG A 317 -0.52 -5.43 -27.95
C ARG A 317 -0.18 -5.73 -29.40
#